data_AF-A0A1X2IRA7-F1
#
_entry.id   AF-A0A1X2IRA7-F1
#
_cell.length_a   1.000
_cell.length_b   1.000
_cell.length_c   1.000
_cell.angle_alpha   90.00
_cell.angle_beta   90.00
_cell.angle_gamma   90.00
#
_symmetry.space_group_name_H-M   'P 1'
#
loop_
_entity.id
_entity.type
_entity.pdbx_description
1 polymer ?
#
loop_
_entity_poly.entity_id
_entity_poly.type
_entity_poly.pdbx_seq_one_letter_code
_entity_poly.pdbx_strand_id
1 'polypeptide(L)'
;MKQQVAIAWTCLAITFLCSLRACQLYWSSTREFRSAEGFPWPFRHNNNNNNNNFTDLELRQYHPASIDSSLSLSAQEPAVTTNNNISQRSHILGDRPDGLFYFTQISDLHISKYRAKGHTVHFLQFIQSVLPVIRPEFVVVTGDLTDAKDHRRITSQQYLEEWKTYKLAIDQQPWTNTTWYDMRGNHDCFDLPSWQSKMNLYRTFGQSADRVEHGQGVYTWQYSPSFGEYQFVAIDACPKRGPSRPFNFFGYLTSTTMDRLTNALLKPSNHTFVFSHYPTTTMVFGVSSQGLGDVLQSYDPATKTLELELGDMKDHGMYRIVAVDNDVVSFVDVRLPSVPMTASAVVPLSSDSHGNEKVEWPRETLTINPVILITNPKDARFAMDAKEPLHRIQSSTHIRFLVFTDQSPDQLSFEITMDGKPVLFDTNDDDDNHSTARISPTYVGNDTLPLWTLPWNPLAYQDGAHVLTIQARTTQGQVGESSVIFRTDGRRAKIGGGPGEWIIATHMSTVVSMVTHNIYILVSM
;
A
#
# COMPACT_ATOMS: atom_id res chain seq x y z
N MET A 1 -10.70 52.16 -12.86
CA MET A 1 -11.97 51.42 -12.67
C MET A 1 -12.40 50.61 -13.89
N LYS A 2 -12.75 51.20 -15.05
CA LYS A 2 -13.29 50.44 -16.21
C LYS A 2 -12.37 49.32 -16.72
N GLN A 3 -11.05 49.53 -16.72
CA GLN A 3 -10.07 48.53 -17.16
C GLN A 3 -9.93 47.35 -16.19
N GLN A 4 -10.00 47.60 -14.88
CA GLN A 4 -9.98 46.55 -13.85
C GLN A 4 -11.27 45.73 -13.85
N VAL A 5 -12.42 46.36 -14.12
CA VAL A 5 -13.70 45.66 -14.29
C VAL A 5 -13.67 44.77 -15.54
N ALA A 6 -13.13 45.26 -16.66
CA ALA A 6 -12.96 44.46 -17.87
C ALA A 6 -12.02 43.25 -17.68
N ILE A 7 -10.91 43.43 -16.95
CA ILE A 7 -10.00 42.34 -16.60
C ILE A 7 -10.72 41.32 -15.71
N ALA A 8 -11.48 41.77 -14.70
CA ALA A 8 -12.23 40.87 -13.82
C ALA A 8 -13.27 40.03 -14.56
N TRP A 9 -14.05 40.64 -15.47
CA TRP A 9 -15.01 39.93 -16.32
C TRP A 9 -14.33 38.97 -17.30
N THR A 10 -13.15 39.32 -17.81
CA THR A 10 -12.37 38.45 -18.69
C THR A 10 -11.84 37.24 -17.91
N CYS A 11 -11.34 37.44 -16.69
CA CYS A 11 -10.93 36.35 -15.81
C CYS A 11 -12.12 35.45 -15.45
N LEU A 12 -13.28 36.01 -15.09
CA LEU A 12 -14.51 35.24 -14.82
C LEU A 12 -14.96 34.43 -16.04
N ALA A 13 -14.93 35.01 -17.24
CA ALA A 13 -15.30 34.30 -18.46
C ALA A 13 -14.32 33.16 -18.78
N ILE A 14 -13.02 33.37 -18.60
CA ILE A 14 -12.00 32.32 -18.79
C ILE A 14 -12.19 31.22 -17.74
N THR A 15 -12.36 31.57 -16.47
CA THR A 15 -12.63 30.60 -15.40
C THR A 15 -13.89 29.81 -15.68
N PHE A 16 -14.98 30.44 -16.11
CA PHE A 16 -16.22 29.76 -16.48
C PHE A 16 -16.03 28.80 -17.66
N LEU A 17 -15.30 29.20 -18.71
CA LEU A 17 -14.99 28.33 -19.85
C LEU A 17 -14.08 27.17 -19.45
N CYS A 18 -13.10 27.40 -18.58
CA CYS A 18 -12.24 26.34 -18.02
C CYS A 18 -13.06 25.37 -17.14
N SER A 19 -13.99 25.87 -16.33
CA SER A 19 -14.91 25.05 -15.53
C SER A 19 -15.86 24.26 -16.40
N LEU A 20 -16.45 24.85 -17.44
CA LEU A 20 -17.27 24.12 -18.42
C LEU A 20 -16.48 23.04 -19.13
N ARG A 21 -15.22 23.31 -19.50
CA ARG A 21 -14.34 22.33 -20.12
C ARG A 21 -13.96 21.21 -19.15
N ALA A 22 -13.69 21.54 -17.88
CA ALA A 22 -13.45 20.57 -16.82
C ALA A 22 -14.68 19.70 -16.55
N CYS A 23 -15.88 20.30 -16.47
CA CYS A 23 -17.15 19.58 -16.34
C CYS A 23 -17.44 18.72 -17.57
N GLN A 24 -17.15 19.19 -18.78
CA GLN A 24 -17.29 18.39 -20.00
C GLN A 24 -16.32 17.21 -20.01
N LEU A 25 -15.06 17.43 -19.61
CA LEU A 25 -14.05 16.38 -19.49
C LEU A 25 -14.45 15.36 -18.41
N TYR A 26 -14.89 15.83 -17.25
CA TYR A 26 -15.44 15.02 -16.15
C TYR A 26 -16.69 14.23 -16.58
N TRP A 27 -17.65 14.86 -17.28
CA TRP A 27 -18.85 14.18 -17.76
C TRP A 27 -18.52 13.16 -18.86
N SER A 28 -17.55 13.48 -19.71
CA SER A 28 -17.08 12.56 -20.76
C SER A 28 -16.30 11.38 -20.19
N SER A 29 -15.51 11.59 -19.12
CA SER A 29 -14.80 10.53 -18.42
C SER A 29 -15.74 9.69 -17.55
N THR A 30 -16.86 10.27 -17.09
CA THR A 30 -17.83 9.58 -16.24
C THR A 30 -19.01 8.93 -16.95
N ARG A 31 -19.11 9.07 -18.27
CA ARG A 31 -20.13 8.39 -19.08
C ARG A 31 -20.08 6.85 -18.93
N GLU A 32 -18.90 6.28 -18.72
CA GLU A 32 -18.72 4.84 -18.46
C GLU A 32 -19.13 4.41 -17.04
N PHE A 33 -19.24 5.33 -16.07
CA PHE A 33 -19.75 5.01 -14.71
C PHE A 33 -21.28 4.93 -14.66
N ARG A 34 -21.98 5.41 -15.70
CA ARG A 34 -23.45 5.55 -15.71
C ARG A 34 -24.17 4.51 -16.54
N SER A 35 -23.47 3.54 -17.13
CA SER A 35 -24.10 2.40 -17.80
C SER A 35 -24.42 1.28 -16.80
N ALA A 36 -25.22 1.61 -15.79
CA ALA A 36 -26.14 0.66 -15.17
C ALA A 36 -27.53 1.24 -15.48
N GLU A 37 -28.30 0.55 -16.30
CA GLU A 37 -29.59 1.02 -16.76
C GLU A 37 -30.54 1.27 -15.58
N GLY A 38 -31.20 2.43 -15.61
CA GLY A 38 -32.55 2.62 -15.08
C GLY A 38 -32.66 3.17 -13.66
N PHE A 39 -32.63 4.49 -13.49
CA PHE A 39 -33.51 5.24 -12.57
C PHE A 39 -33.53 6.73 -12.95
N PRO A 40 -34.70 7.39 -13.14
CA PRO A 40 -34.78 8.81 -13.45
C PRO A 40 -34.75 9.69 -12.18
N TRP A 41 -33.92 10.73 -12.20
CA TRP A 41 -33.87 11.78 -11.18
C TRP A 41 -35.07 12.74 -11.26
N PRO A 42 -35.51 13.36 -10.14
CA PRO A 42 -36.85 13.91 -10.01
C PRO A 42 -36.86 15.43 -10.17
N PHE A 43 -36.69 15.97 -11.37
CA PHE A 43 -37.12 17.35 -11.67
C PHE A 43 -37.50 17.48 -13.14
N ARG A 44 -38.76 17.20 -13.46
CA ARG A 44 -39.39 17.73 -14.67
C ARG A 44 -40.88 17.97 -14.44
N HIS A 45 -41.26 19.23 -14.27
CA HIS A 45 -42.65 19.66 -14.32
C HIS A 45 -43.12 19.74 -15.78
N ASN A 46 -44.18 18.97 -16.06
CA ASN A 46 -45.34 19.19 -16.93
C ASN A 46 -45.19 19.88 -18.31
N ASN A 47 -45.61 19.20 -19.38
CA ASN A 47 -46.95 19.31 -20.03
C ASN A 47 -46.85 18.95 -21.53
N ASN A 48 -47.55 17.89 -21.97
CA ASN A 48 -48.59 17.96 -23.02
C ASN A 48 -49.05 16.58 -23.51
N ASN A 49 -50.38 16.50 -23.64
CA ASN A 49 -51.21 15.44 -24.20
C ASN A 49 -50.77 14.94 -25.59
N ASN A 50 -50.88 13.63 -25.83
CA ASN A 50 -51.86 13.11 -26.80
C ASN A 50 -52.00 11.59 -26.75
N ASN A 51 -53.24 11.16 -26.93
CA ASN A 51 -53.79 9.81 -26.87
C ASN A 51 -53.20 8.87 -27.93
N ASN A 52 -53.03 7.58 -27.59
CA ASN A 52 -53.90 6.49 -28.06
C ASN A 52 -53.37 5.10 -27.65
N ASN A 53 -54.19 4.40 -26.87
CA ASN A 53 -54.51 2.96 -26.88
C ASN A 53 -53.38 1.93 -27.06
N PHE A 54 -53.14 1.12 -26.02
CA PHE A 54 -53.50 -0.30 -26.04
C PHE A 54 -53.72 -0.82 -24.61
N THR A 55 -54.63 -1.77 -24.53
CA THR A 55 -55.46 -2.20 -23.39
C THR A 55 -54.86 -3.34 -22.55
N ASP A 56 -55.35 -3.39 -21.32
CA ASP A 56 -55.51 -4.54 -20.40
C ASP A 56 -54.29 -5.30 -19.87
N LEU A 57 -54.01 -5.10 -18.58
CA LEU A 57 -54.26 -6.13 -17.56
C LEU A 57 -54.24 -5.54 -16.13
N GLU A 58 -55.19 -6.01 -15.34
CA GLU A 58 -55.62 -5.48 -14.05
C GLU A 58 -54.62 -5.61 -12.90
N LEU A 59 -54.83 -4.70 -11.95
CA LEU A 59 -54.26 -4.59 -10.62
C LEU A 59 -54.43 -5.85 -9.75
N ARG A 60 -53.35 -6.26 -9.09
CA ARG A 60 -53.44 -6.78 -7.71
C ARG A 60 -52.52 -5.98 -6.80
N GLN A 61 -53.15 -5.30 -5.85
CA GLN A 61 -52.54 -4.71 -4.67
C GLN A 61 -51.77 -5.78 -3.88
N TYR A 62 -50.55 -5.46 -3.44
CA TYR A 62 -49.89 -6.17 -2.35
C TYR A 62 -49.49 -5.16 -1.28
N HIS A 63 -50.13 -5.26 -0.12
CA HIS A 63 -49.70 -4.62 1.12
C HIS A 63 -48.46 -5.34 1.69
N PRO A 64 -47.62 -4.65 2.46
CA PRO A 64 -46.38 -5.21 3.00
C PRO A 64 -46.69 -6.18 4.15
N ALA A 65 -46.27 -7.44 4.00
CA ALA A 65 -46.23 -8.38 5.11
C ALA A 65 -44.94 -8.17 5.90
N SER A 66 -45.10 -8.09 7.22
CA SER A 66 -44.09 -8.18 8.26
C SER A 66 -42.99 -9.20 7.95
N ILE A 67 -41.73 -8.75 7.98
CA ILE A 67 -40.57 -9.64 7.93
C ILE A 67 -40.47 -10.35 9.28
N ASP A 68 -40.72 -11.65 9.23
CA ASP A 68 -40.48 -12.61 10.30
C ASP A 68 -38.97 -12.76 10.53
N SER A 69 -38.54 -12.65 11.79
CA SER A 69 -37.16 -12.66 12.23
C SER A 69 -36.59 -14.09 12.34
N SER A 70 -36.73 -14.90 11.29
CA SER A 70 -36.25 -16.29 11.27
C SER A 70 -35.68 -16.71 9.91
N LEU A 71 -34.68 -15.97 9.42
CA LEU A 71 -33.75 -16.45 8.39
C LEU A 71 -32.35 -16.51 8.99
N SER A 72 -32.14 -17.52 9.84
CA SER A 72 -30.80 -18.03 10.11
C SER A 72 -30.24 -18.60 8.81
N LEU A 73 -29.29 -17.89 8.19
CA LEU A 73 -28.40 -18.50 7.22
C LEU A 73 -27.62 -19.61 7.93
N SER A 74 -28.13 -20.84 7.80
CA SER A 74 -27.36 -22.05 8.06
C SER A 74 -26.19 -22.03 7.07
N ALA A 75 -25.02 -21.60 7.55
CA ALA A 75 -23.77 -21.94 6.93
C ALA A 75 -23.68 -23.47 7.00
N GLN A 76 -23.82 -24.12 5.85
CA GLN A 76 -23.56 -25.54 5.73
C GLN A 76 -22.06 -25.71 5.95
N GLU A 77 -21.68 -26.23 7.12
CA GLU A 77 -20.31 -26.62 7.41
C GLU A 77 -19.80 -27.54 6.29
N PRO A 78 -18.58 -27.32 5.76
CA PRO A 78 -18.02 -28.26 4.82
C PRO A 78 -17.87 -29.61 5.51
N ALA A 79 -18.36 -30.66 4.85
CA ALA A 79 -18.31 -32.03 5.34
C ALA A 79 -16.89 -32.38 5.79
N VAL A 80 -16.76 -32.72 7.07
CA VAL A 80 -15.54 -33.30 7.64
C VAL A 80 -15.33 -34.67 7.02
N THR A 81 -14.60 -34.72 5.92
CA THR A 81 -13.95 -35.96 5.48
C THR A 81 -12.82 -36.23 6.46
N THR A 82 -13.02 -37.18 7.37
CA THR A 82 -12.01 -37.70 8.29
C THR A 82 -10.93 -38.46 7.52
N ASN A 83 -10.02 -37.74 6.87
CA ASN A 83 -8.73 -38.28 6.46
C ASN A 83 -7.75 -38.03 7.62
N ASN A 84 -7.70 -38.99 8.54
CA ASN A 84 -6.82 -39.02 9.72
C ASN A 84 -5.32 -39.18 9.40
N ASN A 85 -4.80 -38.57 8.33
CA ASN A 85 -3.38 -38.65 7.96
C ASN A 85 -2.85 -37.39 7.25
N ILE A 86 -3.36 -36.20 7.59
CA ILE A 86 -2.58 -34.97 7.45
C ILE A 86 -2.15 -34.60 8.85
N SER A 87 -0.86 -34.74 9.16
CA SER A 87 -0.28 -34.19 10.37
C SER A 87 -0.62 -32.70 10.42
N GLN A 88 -1.62 -32.31 11.21
CA GLN A 88 -1.71 -30.97 11.74
C GLN A 88 -0.46 -30.77 12.60
N ARG A 89 0.68 -30.45 11.96
CA ARG A 89 1.69 -29.68 12.66
C ARG A 89 1.00 -28.36 12.93
N SER A 90 0.50 -28.18 14.14
CA SER A 90 0.35 -26.84 14.68
C SER A 90 1.72 -26.20 14.50
N HIS A 91 1.88 -25.32 13.52
CA HIS A 91 3.11 -24.57 13.34
C HIS A 91 3.20 -23.62 14.53
N ILE A 92 3.78 -24.12 15.62
CA ILE A 92 4.14 -23.35 16.79
C ILE A 92 5.19 -22.35 16.33
N LEU A 93 4.94 -21.07 16.56
CA LEU A 93 5.93 -20.02 16.34
C LEU A 93 7.10 -20.24 17.33
N GLY A 94 8.11 -20.94 16.84
CA GLY A 94 9.27 -21.41 17.61
C GLY A 94 10.58 -20.86 17.08
N ASP A 95 11.63 -21.68 17.13
CA ASP A 95 13.02 -21.35 16.79
C ASP A 95 13.40 -21.66 15.34
N ARG A 96 12.43 -21.92 14.46
CA ARG A 96 12.69 -22.35 13.08
C ARG A 96 12.29 -21.28 12.05
N PRO A 97 13.03 -21.13 10.94
CA PRO A 97 12.73 -20.13 9.92
C PRO A 97 11.63 -20.54 8.92
N ASP A 98 10.93 -21.68 9.14
CA ASP A 98 9.87 -22.11 8.23
C ASP A 98 8.63 -21.21 8.31
N GLY A 99 7.90 -21.15 7.18
CA GLY A 99 6.67 -20.37 7.08
C GLY A 99 6.88 -18.87 6.94
N LEU A 100 8.10 -18.41 6.68
CA LEU A 100 8.47 -17.00 6.66
C LEU A 100 8.95 -16.54 5.29
N PHE A 101 8.42 -15.40 4.81
CA PHE A 101 9.00 -14.63 3.71
C PHE A 101 8.74 -13.14 3.93
N TYR A 102 9.46 -12.29 3.19
CA TYR A 102 9.24 -10.84 3.24
C TYR A 102 9.47 -10.17 1.89
N PHE A 103 8.82 -9.02 1.71
CA PHE A 103 8.95 -8.16 0.53
C PHE A 103 9.02 -6.69 0.95
N THR A 104 9.41 -5.82 0.02
CA THR A 104 9.56 -4.39 0.30
C THR A 104 8.58 -3.57 -0.54
N GLN A 105 8.01 -2.52 0.06
CA GLN A 105 7.20 -1.51 -0.62
C GLN A 105 7.90 -0.16 -0.56
N ILE A 106 7.87 0.57 -1.68
CA ILE A 106 8.25 1.98 -1.78
C ILE A 106 7.17 2.75 -2.56
N SER A 107 7.06 4.06 -2.36
CA SER A 107 6.06 4.89 -3.04
C SER A 107 6.59 6.30 -3.28
N ASP A 108 5.96 7.02 -4.21
CA ASP A 108 6.16 8.47 -4.39
C ASP A 108 7.64 8.81 -4.59
N LEU A 109 8.24 8.17 -5.59
CA LEU A 109 9.65 8.35 -5.94
C LEU A 109 9.91 9.76 -6.47
N HIS A 110 9.00 10.21 -7.32
CA HIS A 110 9.06 11.46 -8.05
C HIS A 110 10.44 11.71 -8.66
N ILE A 111 10.95 10.80 -9.48
CA ILE A 111 12.22 11.03 -10.18
C ILE A 111 12.09 12.31 -11.00
N SER A 112 12.98 13.28 -10.76
CA SER A 112 12.79 14.65 -11.21
C SER A 112 13.93 15.14 -12.09
N LYS A 113 13.58 15.69 -13.25
CA LYS A 113 14.51 16.40 -14.14
C LYS A 113 14.98 17.73 -13.58
N TYR A 114 14.31 18.25 -12.55
CA TYR A 114 14.59 19.60 -12.02
C TYR A 114 14.99 19.63 -10.53
N ARG A 115 14.95 18.50 -9.82
CA ARG A 115 15.26 18.42 -8.38
C ARG A 115 16.36 17.39 -8.11
N ALA A 116 17.49 17.87 -7.61
CA ALA A 116 18.64 17.03 -7.24
C ALA A 116 18.64 16.57 -5.77
N LYS A 117 17.75 17.09 -4.91
CA LYS A 117 17.69 16.74 -3.48
C LYS A 117 16.48 15.86 -3.21
N GLY A 118 16.65 14.81 -2.39
CA GLY A 118 15.62 13.80 -2.19
C GLY A 118 15.35 13.05 -3.49
N HIS A 119 14.07 12.87 -3.84
CA HIS A 119 13.60 12.41 -5.14
C HIS A 119 14.45 11.24 -5.69
N THR A 120 15.11 11.47 -6.83
CA THR A 120 16.00 10.54 -7.53
C THR A 120 17.14 10.02 -6.64
N VAL A 121 17.74 10.86 -5.79
CA VAL A 121 18.87 10.45 -4.96
C VAL A 121 18.44 9.47 -3.87
N HIS A 122 17.27 9.67 -3.24
CA HIS A 122 16.73 8.69 -2.29
C HIS A 122 16.46 7.34 -2.97
N PHE A 123 15.87 7.37 -4.17
CA PHE A 123 15.62 6.15 -4.94
C PHE A 123 16.92 5.41 -5.31
N LEU A 124 17.95 6.13 -5.79
CA LEU A 124 19.24 5.51 -6.09
C LEU A 124 19.94 4.98 -4.84
N GLN A 125 19.87 5.70 -3.71
CA GLN A 125 20.42 5.24 -2.44
C GLN A 125 19.68 4.04 -1.86
N PHE A 126 18.36 3.95 -2.03
CA PHE A 126 17.60 2.77 -1.67
C PHE A 126 18.10 1.55 -2.45
N ILE A 127 18.27 1.69 -3.78
CA ILE A 127 18.78 0.59 -4.60
C ILE A 127 20.22 0.23 -4.25
N GLN A 128 21.08 1.22 -4.04
CA GLN A 128 22.52 1.02 -3.82
C GLN A 128 22.89 0.57 -2.42
N SER A 129 22.23 1.12 -1.41
CA SER A 129 22.64 1.00 -0.01
C SER A 129 21.68 0.15 0.82
N VAL A 130 20.40 0.05 0.43
CA VAL A 130 19.38 -0.66 1.23
C VAL A 130 19.06 -2.04 0.66
N LEU A 131 18.79 -2.15 -0.65
CA LEU A 131 18.40 -3.44 -1.25
C LEU A 131 19.43 -4.57 -1.05
N PRO A 132 20.76 -4.34 -1.13
CA PRO A 132 21.75 -5.38 -0.88
C PRO A 132 21.76 -5.90 0.57
N VAL A 133 21.24 -5.09 1.51
CA VAL A 133 21.11 -5.42 2.93
C VAL A 133 19.82 -6.18 3.20
N ILE A 134 18.69 -5.73 2.63
CA ILE A 134 17.38 -6.36 2.88
C ILE A 134 17.22 -7.66 2.09
N ARG A 135 17.63 -7.67 0.81
CA ARG A 135 17.45 -8.80 -0.13
C ARG A 135 16.01 -9.36 -0.13
N PRO A 136 14.98 -8.54 -0.39
CA PRO A 136 13.60 -9.00 -0.39
C PRO A 136 13.29 -9.91 -1.58
N GLU A 137 12.25 -10.73 -1.46
CA GLU A 137 11.73 -11.56 -2.56
C GLU A 137 11.40 -10.72 -3.80
N PHE A 138 10.80 -9.55 -3.57
CA PHE A 138 10.50 -8.56 -4.60
C PHE A 138 10.28 -7.17 -3.96
N VAL A 139 10.30 -6.15 -4.82
CA VAL A 139 9.95 -4.76 -4.48
C VAL A 139 8.66 -4.39 -5.19
N VAL A 140 7.73 -3.76 -4.46
CA VAL A 140 6.51 -3.15 -5.02
C VAL A 140 6.63 -1.64 -4.96
N VAL A 141 6.42 -0.96 -6.10
CA VAL A 141 6.43 0.50 -6.21
C VAL A 141 5.00 1.00 -6.45
N THR A 142 4.41 1.67 -5.47
CA THR A 142 3.00 2.08 -5.48
C THR A 142 2.75 3.46 -6.10
N GLY A 143 3.38 3.71 -7.25
CA GLY A 143 3.11 4.89 -8.07
C GLY A 143 3.98 6.11 -7.78
N ASP A 144 3.68 7.17 -8.55
CA ASP A 144 4.43 8.41 -8.64
C ASP A 144 5.92 8.15 -8.88
N LEU A 145 6.18 7.36 -9.92
CA LEU A 145 7.52 6.98 -10.37
C LEU A 145 8.30 8.23 -10.83
N THR A 146 7.61 9.15 -11.50
CA THR A 146 8.17 10.40 -12.05
C THR A 146 7.61 11.65 -11.36
N ASP A 147 8.36 12.77 -11.38
CA ASP A 147 7.88 14.05 -10.84
C ASP A 147 6.97 14.76 -11.83
N ALA A 148 7.22 14.67 -13.14
CA ALA A 148 6.36 15.21 -14.19
C ALA A 148 5.96 16.70 -14.02
N LYS A 149 6.69 17.45 -13.18
CA LYS A 149 6.47 18.87 -12.87
C LYS A 149 7.49 19.69 -13.64
N ASP A 150 7.07 20.85 -14.12
CA ASP A 150 8.00 21.79 -14.72
C ASP A 150 8.92 22.44 -13.66
N HIS A 151 9.97 23.13 -14.12
CA HIS A 151 10.94 23.79 -13.25
C HIS A 151 10.29 24.73 -12.21
N ARG A 152 9.17 25.39 -12.56
CA ARG A 152 8.45 26.32 -11.66
C ARG A 152 7.36 25.63 -10.82
N ARG A 153 7.07 24.35 -11.04
CA ARG A 153 5.98 23.58 -10.40
C ARG A 153 4.59 24.19 -10.64
N ILE A 154 4.39 24.84 -11.77
CA ILE A 154 3.12 25.45 -12.19
C ILE A 154 2.39 24.51 -13.14
N THR A 155 3.10 23.88 -14.07
CA THR A 155 2.54 22.99 -15.07
C THR A 155 3.07 21.57 -14.87
N SER A 156 2.63 20.67 -15.74
CA SER A 156 3.11 19.29 -15.79
C SER A 156 3.34 18.88 -17.24
N GLN A 157 4.12 17.81 -17.41
CA GLN A 157 4.21 17.00 -18.63
C GLN A 157 5.08 15.77 -18.34
N GLN A 158 5.06 14.80 -19.25
CA GLN A 158 5.93 13.63 -19.16
C GLN A 158 7.34 13.96 -19.71
N TYR A 159 8.38 13.68 -18.93
CA TYR A 159 9.79 13.92 -19.30
C TYR A 159 10.51 12.61 -19.54
N LEU A 160 11.03 12.42 -20.76
CA LEU A 160 11.73 11.19 -21.15
C LEU A 160 12.91 10.86 -20.23
N GLU A 161 13.63 11.88 -19.75
CA GLU A 161 14.78 11.70 -18.88
C GLU A 161 14.40 11.08 -17.53
N GLU A 162 13.26 11.47 -16.94
CA GLU A 162 12.79 10.90 -15.66
C GLU A 162 12.47 9.40 -15.81
N TRP A 163 11.77 9.06 -16.88
CA TRP A 163 11.41 7.68 -17.22
C TRP A 163 12.62 6.80 -17.54
N LYS A 164 13.59 7.33 -18.29
CA LYS A 164 14.86 6.64 -18.55
C LYS A 164 15.65 6.41 -17.26
N THR A 165 15.75 7.42 -16.40
CA THR A 165 16.41 7.27 -15.09
C THR A 165 15.75 6.17 -14.26
N TYR A 166 14.41 6.13 -14.19
CA TYR A 166 13.69 5.06 -13.49
C TYR A 166 14.06 3.67 -14.02
N LYS A 167 13.87 3.46 -15.33
CA LYS A 167 14.07 2.16 -15.98
C LYS A 167 15.50 1.68 -15.85
N LEU A 168 16.47 2.54 -16.18
CA LEU A 168 17.88 2.18 -16.16
C LEU A 168 18.40 1.97 -14.73
N ALA A 169 17.87 2.68 -13.73
CA ALA A 169 18.28 2.47 -12.34
C ALA A 169 17.88 1.08 -11.83
N ILE A 170 16.75 0.55 -12.33
CA ILE A 170 16.33 -0.82 -12.03
C ILE A 170 17.10 -1.84 -12.86
N ASP A 171 17.23 -1.62 -14.17
CA ASP A 171 17.85 -2.59 -15.08
C ASP A 171 19.37 -2.75 -14.87
N GLN A 172 20.03 -1.67 -14.42
CA GLN A 172 21.48 -1.63 -14.27
C GLN A 172 21.93 -1.83 -12.81
N GLN A 173 21.09 -2.46 -11.99
CA GLN A 173 21.41 -2.82 -10.61
C GLN A 173 22.65 -3.73 -10.58
N PRO A 174 23.80 -3.28 -10.04
CA PRO A 174 25.00 -4.10 -10.05
C PRO A 174 25.06 -5.09 -8.87
N TRP A 175 24.17 -4.96 -7.87
CA TRP A 175 24.25 -5.70 -6.61
C TRP A 175 23.15 -6.74 -6.40
N THR A 176 22.05 -6.69 -7.15
CA THR A 176 20.90 -7.57 -6.95
C THR A 176 20.13 -7.80 -8.26
N ASN A 177 19.42 -8.92 -8.34
CA ASN A 177 18.46 -9.26 -9.39
C ASN A 177 17.03 -9.32 -8.83
N THR A 178 16.70 -8.41 -7.90
CA THR A 178 15.40 -8.36 -7.23
C THR A 178 14.30 -8.10 -8.26
N THR A 179 13.17 -8.79 -8.14
CA THR A 179 12.01 -8.56 -9.02
C THR A 179 11.28 -7.28 -8.61
N TRP A 180 10.86 -6.49 -9.60
CA TRP A 180 10.12 -5.24 -9.38
C TRP A 180 8.71 -5.32 -9.94
N TYR A 181 7.74 -4.94 -9.11
CA TYR A 181 6.35 -4.73 -9.50
C TYR A 181 6.02 -3.25 -9.33
N ASP A 182 5.45 -2.61 -10.34
CA ASP A 182 5.13 -1.20 -10.28
C ASP A 182 3.74 -0.89 -10.83
N MET A 183 3.25 0.30 -10.49
CA MET A 183 2.03 0.86 -11.05
C MET A 183 2.21 2.36 -11.24
N ARG A 184 1.28 2.96 -11.99
CA ARG A 184 1.25 4.42 -12.15
C ARG A 184 0.61 5.08 -10.93
N GLY A 185 1.15 6.23 -10.56
CA GLY A 185 0.45 7.22 -9.75
C GLY A 185 -0.08 8.38 -10.59
N ASN A 186 -0.63 9.39 -9.93
CA ASN A 186 -1.23 10.54 -10.63
C ASN A 186 -0.19 11.34 -11.42
N HIS A 187 1.05 11.38 -10.97
CA HIS A 187 2.14 12.04 -11.67
C HIS A 187 2.53 11.35 -12.99
N ASP A 188 2.50 10.02 -12.97
CA ASP A 188 2.85 9.17 -14.12
C ASP A 188 1.82 9.24 -15.25
N CYS A 189 0.69 9.89 -15.00
CA CYS A 189 -0.34 10.14 -15.98
C CYS A 189 -0.68 11.63 -16.18
N PHE A 190 0.11 12.59 -15.64
CA PHE A 190 -0.11 13.99 -16.01
C PHE A 190 0.03 14.22 -17.52
N ASP A 191 -0.86 15.05 -18.06
CA ASP A 191 -0.89 15.44 -19.47
C ASP A 191 -0.97 14.25 -20.43
N LEU A 192 -1.65 13.18 -20.01
CA LEU A 192 -1.79 11.94 -20.75
C LEU A 192 -3.08 11.96 -21.61
N PRO A 193 -3.00 12.06 -22.95
CA PRO A 193 -4.21 12.16 -23.79
C PRO A 193 -5.04 10.87 -23.85
N SER A 194 -4.38 9.72 -23.79
CA SER A 194 -4.98 8.39 -23.72
C SER A 194 -3.93 7.37 -23.27
N TRP A 195 -4.36 6.21 -22.79
CA TRP A 195 -3.44 5.11 -22.46
C TRP A 195 -2.70 4.54 -23.68
N GLN A 196 -3.22 4.70 -24.91
CA GLN A 196 -2.56 4.30 -26.15
C GLN A 196 -1.64 5.39 -26.72
N SER A 197 -1.58 6.55 -26.08
CA SER A 197 -0.75 7.66 -26.54
C SER A 197 0.73 7.33 -26.42
N LYS A 198 1.54 7.84 -27.36
CA LYS A 198 3.01 7.83 -27.25
C LYS A 198 3.52 8.64 -26.05
N MET A 199 2.69 9.51 -25.50
CA MET A 199 2.98 10.24 -24.25
C MET A 199 2.81 9.35 -23.01
N ASN A 200 2.24 8.14 -23.13
CA ASN A 200 2.16 7.18 -22.04
C ASN A 200 3.52 6.47 -21.87
N LEU A 201 4.51 7.18 -21.33
CA LEU A 201 5.86 6.66 -21.21
C LEU A 201 5.94 5.45 -20.26
N TYR A 202 5.00 5.29 -19.32
CA TYR A 202 4.88 4.07 -18.52
C TYR A 202 4.84 2.79 -19.37
N ARG A 203 4.18 2.81 -20.55
CA ARG A 203 4.13 1.63 -21.44
C ARG A 203 5.49 1.14 -21.91
N THR A 204 6.49 2.01 -21.89
CA THR A 204 7.84 1.69 -22.37
C THR A 204 8.82 1.51 -21.21
N PHE A 205 8.63 2.23 -20.11
CA PHE A 205 9.60 2.32 -19.03
C PHE A 205 9.12 1.73 -17.70
N GLY A 206 7.83 1.41 -17.54
CA GLY A 206 7.31 0.71 -16.38
C GLY A 206 7.70 -0.76 -16.37
N GLN A 207 8.08 -1.30 -15.22
CA GLN A 207 8.48 -2.69 -15.04
C GLN A 207 7.30 -3.66 -15.18
N SER A 208 6.11 -3.23 -14.76
CA SER A 208 4.86 -4.01 -14.86
C SER A 208 3.91 -3.49 -15.94
N ALA A 209 4.41 -2.66 -16.85
CA ALA A 209 3.60 -2.04 -17.91
C ALA A 209 2.83 -3.06 -18.76
N ASP A 210 3.50 -4.12 -19.19
CA ASP A 210 2.86 -5.21 -19.93
C ASP A 210 1.77 -5.88 -19.10
N ARG A 211 2.00 -6.11 -17.80
CA ARG A 211 1.02 -6.72 -16.90
C ARG A 211 -0.22 -5.84 -16.75
N VAL A 212 -0.03 -4.54 -16.58
CA VAL A 212 -1.11 -3.55 -16.51
C VAL A 212 -1.90 -3.50 -17.82
N GLU A 213 -1.23 -3.53 -18.98
CA GLU A 213 -1.88 -3.50 -20.28
C GLU A 213 -2.72 -4.77 -20.53
N HIS A 214 -2.14 -5.96 -20.31
CA HIS A 214 -2.84 -7.24 -20.45
C HIS A 214 -3.99 -7.37 -19.45
N GLY A 215 -3.77 -6.94 -18.20
CA GLY A 215 -4.76 -6.92 -17.13
C GLY A 215 -5.80 -5.80 -17.25
N GLN A 216 -5.66 -4.92 -18.24
CA GLN A 216 -6.54 -3.77 -18.48
C GLN A 216 -6.78 -2.93 -17.22
N GLY A 217 -5.70 -2.66 -16.48
CA GLY A 217 -5.71 -1.87 -15.24
C GLY A 217 -5.76 -2.67 -13.94
N VAL A 218 -5.91 -4.00 -13.98
CA VAL A 218 -5.73 -4.87 -12.80
C VAL A 218 -4.80 -6.00 -13.18
N TYR A 219 -3.67 -6.13 -12.49
CA TYR A 219 -2.80 -7.29 -12.69
C TYR A 219 -2.49 -7.98 -11.38
N THR A 220 -2.12 -9.24 -11.48
CA THR A 220 -1.83 -10.08 -10.33
C THR A 220 -0.55 -10.86 -10.50
N TRP A 221 0.09 -11.21 -9.39
CA TRP A 221 1.13 -12.23 -9.34
C TRP A 221 0.95 -13.08 -8.07
N GLN A 222 1.65 -14.22 -8.04
CA GLN A 222 1.59 -15.16 -6.93
C GLN A 222 2.99 -15.43 -6.41
N TYR A 223 3.06 -15.66 -5.11
CA TYR A 223 4.20 -16.27 -4.44
C TYR A 223 3.69 -17.54 -3.76
N SER A 224 4.24 -18.69 -4.16
CA SER A 224 3.70 -20.02 -3.82
C SER A 224 4.79 -20.89 -3.19
N PRO A 225 5.32 -20.52 -2.00
CA PRO A 225 6.27 -21.35 -1.27
C PRO A 225 5.60 -22.65 -0.79
N SER A 226 6.40 -23.60 -0.31
CA SER A 226 5.91 -24.92 0.14
C SER A 226 4.89 -24.88 1.30
N PHE A 227 4.74 -23.73 1.96
CA PHE A 227 3.90 -23.55 3.14
C PHE A 227 2.64 -22.70 2.90
N GLY A 228 2.38 -22.22 1.68
CA GLY A 228 1.16 -21.46 1.41
C GLY A 228 1.12 -20.79 0.04
N GLU A 229 -0.04 -20.23 -0.28
CA GLU A 229 -0.31 -19.49 -1.51
C GLU A 229 -0.58 -18.02 -1.18
N TYR A 230 0.19 -17.11 -1.75
CA TYR A 230 0.07 -15.67 -1.49
C TYR A 230 -0.22 -14.94 -2.78
N GLN A 231 -1.35 -14.22 -2.81
CA GLN A 231 -1.83 -13.48 -3.96
C GLN A 231 -1.49 -12.00 -3.79
N PHE A 232 -1.06 -11.38 -4.88
CA PHE A 232 -0.80 -9.95 -4.91
C PHE A 232 -1.55 -9.35 -6.10
N VAL A 233 -2.22 -8.24 -5.85
CA VAL A 233 -3.10 -7.56 -6.81
C VAL A 233 -2.70 -6.09 -6.86
N ALA A 234 -2.35 -5.60 -8.04
CA ALA A 234 -2.07 -4.19 -8.26
C ALA A 234 -3.18 -3.58 -9.12
N ILE A 235 -3.62 -2.40 -8.72
CA ILE A 235 -4.72 -1.67 -9.34
C ILE A 235 -4.19 -0.35 -9.88
N ASP A 236 -4.35 -0.16 -11.19
CA ASP A 236 -4.07 1.10 -11.86
C ASP A 236 -5.34 1.95 -11.94
N ALA A 237 -5.48 2.85 -10.98
CA ALA A 237 -6.60 3.79 -10.91
C ALA A 237 -6.33 5.10 -11.67
N CYS A 238 -5.28 5.18 -12.48
CA CYS A 238 -5.03 6.39 -13.26
C CYS A 238 -6.13 6.60 -14.31
N PRO A 239 -6.63 7.83 -14.48
CA PRO A 239 -7.65 8.07 -15.48
C PRO A 239 -7.14 7.78 -16.89
N LYS A 240 -8.03 7.28 -17.76
CA LYS A 240 -7.73 7.04 -19.19
C LYS A 240 -7.18 8.29 -19.88
N ARG A 241 -7.66 9.47 -19.48
CA ARG A 241 -7.14 10.77 -19.87
C ARG A 241 -6.67 11.49 -18.62
N GLY A 242 -5.37 11.67 -18.48
CA GLY A 242 -4.79 12.31 -17.32
C GLY A 242 -4.75 13.82 -17.49
N PRO A 243 -5.51 14.58 -16.69
CA PRO A 243 -5.49 16.03 -16.76
C PRO A 243 -4.14 16.56 -16.27
N SER A 244 -3.78 17.76 -16.71
CA SER A 244 -2.65 18.49 -16.15
C SER A 244 -2.86 18.78 -14.66
N ARG A 245 -1.78 19.12 -13.96
CA ARG A 245 -1.90 19.76 -12.65
C ARG A 245 -2.80 21.01 -12.73
N PRO A 246 -3.60 21.31 -11.69
CA PRO A 246 -3.75 20.60 -10.42
C PRO A 246 -5.00 19.69 -10.39
N PHE A 247 -5.37 18.99 -11.47
CA PHE A 247 -6.69 18.33 -11.52
C PHE A 247 -6.65 16.79 -11.42
N ASN A 248 -5.46 16.18 -11.33
CA ASN A 248 -5.30 14.72 -11.24
C ASN A 248 -5.01 14.29 -9.79
N PHE A 249 -6.03 14.27 -8.95
CA PHE A 249 -5.91 13.88 -7.53
C PHE A 249 -6.84 12.73 -7.13
N PHE A 250 -7.70 12.26 -8.04
CA PHE A 250 -8.66 11.21 -7.77
C PHE A 250 -8.40 10.01 -8.67
N GLY A 251 -8.38 8.82 -8.07
CA GLY A 251 -8.30 7.56 -8.78
C GLY A 251 -9.67 7.14 -9.32
N TYR A 252 -9.71 6.42 -10.43
CA TYR A 252 -10.94 6.02 -11.11
C TYR A 252 -10.92 4.54 -11.47
N LEU A 253 -11.87 3.78 -10.94
CA LEU A 253 -12.07 2.37 -11.27
C LEU A 253 -13.44 2.16 -11.88
N THR A 254 -13.53 1.93 -13.18
CA THR A 254 -14.82 1.67 -13.85
C THR A 254 -15.44 0.37 -13.34
N SER A 255 -16.75 0.17 -13.54
CA SER A 255 -17.43 -1.09 -13.18
C SER A 255 -16.73 -2.32 -13.77
N THR A 256 -16.28 -2.25 -15.02
CA THR A 256 -15.53 -3.36 -15.64
C THR A 256 -14.17 -3.59 -14.95
N THR A 257 -13.46 -2.54 -14.55
CA THR A 257 -12.21 -2.69 -13.78
C THR A 257 -12.50 -3.29 -12.40
N MET A 258 -13.62 -2.91 -11.79
CA MET A 258 -14.09 -3.47 -10.52
C MET A 258 -14.50 -4.94 -10.62
N ASP A 259 -15.08 -5.37 -11.74
CA ASP A 259 -15.33 -6.79 -12.01
C ASP A 259 -14.02 -7.58 -12.11
N ARG A 260 -13.00 -7.03 -12.80
CA ARG A 260 -11.67 -7.66 -12.87
C ARG A 260 -11.01 -7.75 -11.50
N LEU A 261 -11.10 -6.67 -10.71
CA LEU A 261 -10.62 -6.66 -9.33
C LEU A 261 -11.33 -7.71 -8.50
N THR A 262 -12.66 -7.76 -8.57
CA THR A 262 -13.46 -8.75 -7.83
C THR A 262 -13.00 -10.17 -8.18
N ASN A 263 -12.86 -10.49 -9.47
CA ASN A 263 -12.38 -11.80 -9.91
C ASN A 263 -10.95 -12.11 -9.42
N ALA A 264 -10.07 -11.11 -9.37
CA ALA A 264 -8.72 -11.27 -8.82
C ALA A 264 -8.74 -11.56 -7.31
N LEU A 265 -9.66 -10.94 -6.57
CA LEU A 265 -9.79 -11.11 -5.11
C LEU A 265 -10.48 -12.42 -4.71
N LEU A 266 -11.28 -13.01 -5.60
CA LEU A 266 -11.94 -14.31 -5.36
C LEU A 266 -11.00 -15.50 -5.46
N LYS A 267 -9.76 -15.31 -5.93
CA LYS A 267 -8.79 -16.40 -6.03
C LYS A 267 -8.39 -16.88 -4.63
N PRO A 268 -8.56 -18.18 -4.31
CA PRO A 268 -8.15 -18.70 -3.01
C PRO A 268 -6.66 -18.53 -2.75
N SER A 269 -6.31 -18.01 -1.58
CA SER A 269 -4.96 -17.79 -1.09
C SER A 269 -4.96 -17.75 0.44
N ASN A 270 -3.81 -17.96 1.06
CA ASN A 270 -3.60 -17.67 2.48
C ASN A 270 -3.81 -16.18 2.76
N HIS A 271 -3.20 -15.33 1.94
CA HIS A 271 -3.39 -13.89 1.98
C HIS A 271 -3.49 -13.29 0.58
N THR A 272 -4.24 -12.19 0.48
CA THR A 272 -4.30 -11.34 -0.71
C THR A 272 -3.88 -9.93 -0.35
N PHE A 273 -2.78 -9.46 -0.92
CA PHE A 273 -2.30 -8.09 -0.79
C PHE A 273 -2.78 -7.27 -1.98
N VAL A 274 -3.38 -6.11 -1.70
CA VAL A 274 -3.91 -5.20 -2.72
C VAL A 274 -3.14 -3.90 -2.67
N PHE A 275 -2.64 -3.46 -3.82
CA PHE A 275 -1.86 -2.25 -3.97
C PHE A 275 -2.55 -1.27 -4.91
N SER A 276 -2.61 -0.02 -4.47
CA SER A 276 -3.09 1.13 -5.24
C SER A 276 -2.23 2.33 -4.87
N HIS A 277 -2.00 3.23 -5.83
CA HIS A 277 -1.40 4.52 -5.53
C HIS A 277 -2.37 5.44 -4.80
N TYR A 278 -3.64 5.43 -5.21
CA TYR A 278 -4.67 6.28 -4.61
C TYR A 278 -5.24 5.57 -3.39
N PRO A 279 -5.20 6.19 -2.19
CA PRO A 279 -5.94 5.71 -1.04
C PRO A 279 -7.42 5.66 -1.34
N THR A 280 -8.14 4.76 -0.68
CA THR A 280 -9.57 4.58 -0.92
C THR A 280 -10.38 5.86 -0.76
N THR A 281 -10.01 6.72 0.18
CA THR A 281 -10.65 8.02 0.41
C THR A 281 -10.59 8.99 -0.79
N THR A 282 -9.65 8.77 -1.72
CA THR A 282 -9.46 9.56 -2.94
C THR A 282 -9.79 8.78 -4.22
N MET A 283 -10.39 7.58 -4.08
CA MET A 283 -10.85 6.79 -5.22
C MET A 283 -12.35 6.99 -5.49
N VAL A 284 -12.70 6.96 -6.78
CA VAL A 284 -14.08 6.86 -7.27
C VAL A 284 -14.26 5.48 -7.90
N PHE A 285 -15.16 4.69 -7.32
CA PHE A 285 -15.44 3.32 -7.74
C PHE A 285 -16.72 3.24 -8.57
N GLY A 286 -16.69 2.43 -9.62
CA GLY A 286 -17.88 1.80 -10.15
C GLY A 286 -18.32 0.65 -9.26
N VAL A 287 -19.57 0.21 -9.44
CA VAL A 287 -20.07 -0.98 -8.75
C VAL A 287 -19.72 -2.20 -9.60
N SER A 288 -19.10 -3.23 -9.01
CA SER A 288 -18.92 -4.52 -9.69
C SER A 288 -20.25 -5.28 -9.75
N SER A 289 -20.36 -6.23 -10.65
CA SER A 289 -21.48 -7.19 -10.74
C SER A 289 -21.77 -7.93 -9.42
N GLN A 290 -20.81 -7.97 -8.50
CA GLN A 290 -20.93 -8.59 -7.17
C GLN A 290 -21.08 -7.56 -6.04
N GLY A 291 -21.25 -6.28 -6.36
CA GLY A 291 -21.52 -5.22 -5.37
C GLY A 291 -20.30 -4.69 -4.60
N LEU A 292 -19.07 -5.06 -4.99
CA LEU A 292 -17.85 -4.74 -4.22
C LEU A 292 -17.52 -3.24 -4.13
N GLY A 293 -18.03 -2.43 -5.07
CA GLY A 293 -17.74 -0.99 -5.13
C GLY A 293 -18.15 -0.20 -3.88
N ASP A 294 -19.22 -0.62 -3.22
CA ASP A 294 -19.74 0.04 -2.00
C ASP A 294 -18.97 -0.38 -0.73
N VAL A 295 -18.18 -1.46 -0.83
CA VAL A 295 -17.63 -2.22 0.30
C VAL A 295 -16.14 -1.93 0.53
N LEU A 296 -15.42 -1.35 -0.45
CA LEU A 296 -13.97 -1.21 -0.39
C LEU A 296 -13.41 -0.10 0.52
N GLN A 297 -14.20 0.52 1.40
CA GLN A 297 -13.79 1.73 2.13
C GLN A 297 -12.88 1.44 3.35
N SER A 298 -11.97 2.38 3.66
CA SER A 298 -10.94 2.37 4.74
C SER A 298 -11.38 1.68 6.05
N TYR A 299 -10.48 0.92 6.72
CA TYR A 299 -10.78 0.02 7.86
C TYR A 299 -12.28 -0.20 8.05
N ASP A 300 -12.86 -1.01 7.20
CA ASP A 300 -14.29 -1.26 7.25
C ASP A 300 -14.54 -2.47 8.17
N PRO A 301 -15.24 -2.30 9.31
CA PRO A 301 -15.65 -3.40 10.16
C PRO A 301 -16.43 -4.49 9.42
N ALA A 302 -17.08 -4.15 8.29
CA ALA A 302 -17.78 -5.09 7.44
C ALA A 302 -16.82 -5.93 6.57
N THR A 303 -15.78 -5.34 5.96
CA THR A 303 -14.79 -6.13 5.18
C THR A 303 -13.68 -6.76 6.01
N LYS A 304 -13.44 -6.23 7.21
CA LYS A 304 -12.32 -6.58 8.08
C LYS A 304 -10.98 -6.47 7.34
N THR A 305 -10.82 -5.41 6.54
CA THR A 305 -9.59 -5.11 5.80
C THR A 305 -8.76 -4.04 6.51
N LEU A 306 -7.47 -3.97 6.17
CA LEU A 306 -6.53 -2.99 6.70
C LEU A 306 -5.90 -2.25 5.51
N GLU A 307 -6.13 -0.93 5.44
CA GLU A 307 -5.47 -0.04 4.48
C GLU A 307 -4.27 0.61 5.17
N LEU A 308 -3.10 0.57 4.52
CA LEU A 308 -1.84 1.07 5.08
C LEU A 308 -1.16 2.01 4.09
N GLU A 309 -1.22 3.31 4.36
CA GLU A 309 -0.43 4.30 3.62
C GLU A 309 1.06 4.23 4.03
N LEU A 310 1.96 4.51 3.08
CA LEU A 310 3.40 4.57 3.28
C LEU A 310 3.87 6.01 3.01
N GLY A 311 4.77 6.54 3.84
CA GLY A 311 5.38 7.83 3.59
C GLY A 311 6.19 7.85 2.28
N ASP A 312 6.41 9.03 1.72
CA ASP A 312 7.06 9.17 0.43
C ASP A 312 8.57 8.84 0.47
N MET A 313 9.06 8.26 -0.63
CA MET A 313 10.50 8.14 -0.87
C MET A 313 11.12 9.51 -1.21
N LYS A 314 10.36 10.39 -1.88
CA LYS A 314 10.82 11.68 -2.39
C LYS A 314 11.50 12.58 -1.35
N ASP A 315 10.78 13.05 -0.35
CA ASP A 315 11.24 14.01 0.66
C ASP A 315 11.70 13.28 1.93
N HIS A 316 11.03 12.19 2.29
CA HIS A 316 11.28 11.49 3.56
C HIS A 316 12.14 10.24 3.43
N GLY A 317 12.39 9.72 2.22
CA GLY A 317 13.22 8.52 2.01
C GLY A 317 12.65 7.29 2.71
N MET A 318 11.32 7.17 2.76
CA MET A 318 10.63 6.10 3.47
C MET A 318 10.52 4.84 2.60
N TYR A 319 10.65 3.68 3.22
CA TYR A 319 10.34 2.38 2.64
C TYR A 319 9.73 1.46 3.70
N ARG A 320 8.98 0.44 3.29
CA ARG A 320 8.35 -0.53 4.19
C ARG A 320 8.86 -1.93 3.90
N ILE A 321 9.19 -2.68 4.94
CA ILE A 321 9.41 -4.12 4.86
C ILE A 321 8.17 -4.80 5.42
N VAL A 322 7.59 -5.73 4.67
CA VAL A 322 6.45 -6.55 5.09
C VAL A 322 6.89 -8.00 5.19
N ALA A 323 6.70 -8.62 6.34
CA ALA A 323 6.96 -10.04 6.56
C ALA A 323 5.66 -10.79 6.81
N VAL A 324 5.56 -11.98 6.25
CA VAL A 324 4.52 -12.96 6.59
C VAL A 324 5.20 -14.12 7.29
N ASP A 325 4.94 -14.26 8.59
CA ASP A 325 5.52 -15.28 9.46
C ASP A 325 4.43 -16.23 9.92
N ASN A 326 4.35 -17.40 9.28
CA ASN A 326 3.30 -18.39 9.52
C ASN A 326 1.92 -17.72 9.45
N ASP A 327 1.62 -17.10 8.31
CA ASP A 327 0.39 -16.37 8.01
C ASP A 327 0.07 -15.16 8.93
N VAL A 328 0.98 -14.75 9.82
CA VAL A 328 0.87 -13.50 10.58
C VAL A 328 1.67 -12.42 9.86
N VAL A 329 1.02 -11.30 9.53
CA VAL A 329 1.59 -10.24 8.68
C VAL A 329 2.11 -9.11 9.54
N SER A 330 3.42 -8.87 9.58
CA SER A 330 4.02 -7.73 10.29
C SER A 330 4.76 -6.83 9.33
N PHE A 331 4.92 -5.56 9.68
CA PHE A 331 5.68 -4.62 8.84
C PHE A 331 6.44 -3.60 9.68
N VAL A 332 7.47 -3.01 9.08
CA VAL A 332 8.20 -1.87 9.64
C VAL A 332 8.41 -0.83 8.55
N ASP A 333 8.16 0.43 8.90
CA ASP A 333 8.45 1.59 8.06
C ASP A 333 9.77 2.19 8.49
N VAL A 334 10.67 2.40 7.52
CA VAL A 334 12.03 2.81 7.77
C VAL A 334 12.36 4.03 6.93
N ARG A 335 13.11 4.94 7.55
CA ARG A 335 13.64 6.13 6.91
C ARG A 335 15.09 5.91 6.51
N LEU A 336 15.46 6.29 5.29
CA LEU A 336 16.86 6.38 4.86
C LEU A 336 17.66 7.30 5.80
N PRO A 337 18.92 6.97 6.11
CA PRO A 337 19.83 7.92 6.74
C PRO A 337 19.93 9.23 5.95
N SER A 338 20.35 10.30 6.61
CA SER A 338 20.57 11.59 5.94
C SER A 338 21.57 11.42 4.80
N VAL A 339 21.13 11.69 3.58
CA VAL A 339 22.00 11.56 2.42
C VAL A 339 22.99 12.73 2.39
N PRO A 340 24.31 12.47 2.28
CA PRO A 340 25.31 13.53 2.16
C PRO A 340 24.98 14.48 1.02
N MET A 341 25.11 15.79 1.26
CA MET A 341 24.95 16.81 0.22
C MET A 341 26.15 16.83 -0.74
N THR A 342 26.49 15.69 -1.36
CA THR A 342 27.38 15.71 -2.52
C THR A 342 26.58 16.18 -3.72
N ALA A 343 27.24 16.87 -4.66
CA ALA A 343 26.59 17.40 -5.85
C ALA A 343 26.21 16.25 -6.80
N SER A 344 25.07 15.60 -6.55
CA SER A 344 24.46 14.69 -7.52
C SER A 344 23.90 15.49 -8.69
N ALA A 345 24.14 15.00 -9.90
CA ALA A 345 23.48 15.53 -11.09
C ALA A 345 21.96 15.39 -10.93
N VAL A 346 21.21 16.40 -11.38
CA VAL A 346 19.74 16.39 -11.31
C VAL A 346 19.17 15.23 -12.14
N VAL A 347 19.73 15.02 -13.32
CA VAL A 347 19.49 13.84 -14.17
C VAL A 347 20.76 12.99 -14.13
N PRO A 348 20.77 11.84 -13.43
CA PRO A 348 21.96 11.02 -13.26
C PRO A 348 22.10 10.04 -14.43
N LEU A 349 22.19 10.56 -15.65
CA LEU A 349 22.38 9.76 -16.86
C LEU A 349 23.62 10.22 -17.62
N SER A 350 24.44 9.27 -18.04
CA SER A 350 25.59 9.48 -18.92
C SER A 350 25.70 8.38 -19.97
N SER A 351 26.74 8.41 -20.80
CA SER A 351 27.01 7.39 -21.82
C SER A 351 28.24 6.57 -21.45
N ASP A 352 28.16 5.25 -21.64
CA ASP A 352 29.33 4.38 -21.53
C ASP A 352 30.30 4.55 -22.72
N SER A 353 31.41 3.82 -22.71
CA SER A 353 32.42 3.87 -23.78
C SER A 353 31.91 3.41 -25.16
N HIS A 354 30.75 2.76 -25.22
CA HIS A 354 30.10 2.28 -26.43
C HIS A 354 28.91 3.17 -26.84
N GLY A 355 28.64 4.26 -26.11
CA GLY A 355 27.54 5.18 -26.38
C GLY A 355 26.18 4.77 -25.80
N ASN A 356 26.11 3.71 -24.98
CA ASN A 356 24.87 3.30 -24.33
C ASN A 356 24.58 4.17 -23.11
N GLU A 357 23.31 4.52 -22.88
CA GLU A 357 22.90 5.29 -21.70
C GLU A 357 23.08 4.46 -20.41
N LYS A 358 23.62 5.11 -19.38
CA LYS A 358 23.93 4.52 -18.08
C LYS A 358 23.50 5.44 -16.94
N VAL A 359 23.06 4.85 -15.82
CA VAL A 359 22.82 5.57 -14.57
C VAL A 359 24.12 5.90 -13.84
N GLU A 360 24.22 7.15 -13.38
CA GLU A 360 25.26 7.61 -12.47
C GLU A 360 24.83 7.38 -11.02
N TRP A 361 25.39 6.35 -10.40
CA TRP A 361 25.15 6.05 -9.00
C TRP A 361 25.76 7.10 -8.06
N PRO A 362 25.15 7.37 -6.89
CA PRO A 362 25.80 8.12 -5.83
C PRO A 362 27.19 7.56 -5.53
N ARG A 363 28.15 8.48 -5.29
CA ARG A 363 29.56 8.11 -5.07
C ARG A 363 29.78 7.34 -3.78
N GLU A 364 28.99 7.66 -2.76
CA GLU A 364 29.08 7.08 -1.43
C GLU A 364 27.80 6.29 -1.15
N THR A 365 27.98 5.10 -0.59
CA THR A 365 26.88 4.31 -0.04
C THR A 365 26.51 4.80 1.35
N LEU A 366 25.25 4.66 1.73
CA LEU A 366 24.80 4.96 3.09
C LEU A 366 25.13 3.81 4.02
N THR A 367 25.64 4.15 5.20
CA THR A 367 25.68 3.23 6.34
C THR A 367 24.28 3.08 6.90
N ILE A 368 23.70 1.88 6.76
CA ILE A 368 22.34 1.59 7.23
C ILE A 368 22.42 1.08 8.67
N ASN A 369 21.66 1.69 9.58
CA ASN A 369 21.50 1.13 10.93
C ASN A 369 20.74 -0.20 10.86
N PRO A 370 20.96 -1.15 11.79
CA PRO A 370 20.17 -2.37 11.84
C PRO A 370 18.67 -2.06 11.80
N VAL A 371 17.95 -2.69 10.87
CA VAL A 371 16.49 -2.57 10.78
C VAL A 371 15.88 -3.79 11.44
N ILE A 372 14.98 -3.57 12.40
CA ILE A 372 14.37 -4.65 13.18
C ILE A 372 12.87 -4.73 12.87
N LEU A 373 12.44 -5.87 12.36
CA LEU A 373 11.02 -6.18 12.13
C LEU A 373 10.58 -7.29 13.08
N ILE A 374 9.82 -6.93 14.10
CA ILE A 374 9.24 -7.88 15.06
C ILE A 374 8.04 -8.58 14.39
N THR A 375 8.10 -9.91 14.28
CA THR A 375 7.06 -10.73 13.65
C THR A 375 6.21 -11.49 14.67
N ASN A 376 6.80 -11.86 15.81
CA ASN A 376 6.08 -12.43 16.95
C ASN A 376 6.64 -11.89 18.27
N PRO A 377 5.82 -11.35 19.17
CA PRO A 377 4.41 -11.03 18.96
C PRO A 377 4.23 -9.87 17.96
N LYS A 378 3.18 -9.95 17.13
CA LYS A 378 2.82 -8.88 16.19
C LYS A 378 2.31 -7.63 16.92
N ASP A 379 2.51 -6.47 16.31
CA ASP A 379 1.87 -5.23 16.73
C ASP A 379 0.33 -5.32 16.69
N ALA A 380 -0.27 -5.31 17.88
CA ALA A 380 -1.70 -5.45 18.10
C ALA A 380 -2.49 -4.28 17.50
N ARG A 381 -1.89 -3.14 17.19
CA ARG A 381 -2.58 -2.04 16.49
C ARG A 381 -3.05 -2.45 15.10
N PHE A 382 -2.37 -3.41 14.49
CA PHE A 382 -2.62 -3.91 13.13
C PHE A 382 -3.17 -5.34 13.10
N ALA A 383 -3.67 -5.86 14.23
CA ALA A 383 -4.22 -7.21 14.36
C ALA A 383 -5.50 -7.42 13.52
N MET A 384 -5.50 -8.43 12.64
CA MET A 384 -6.67 -8.84 11.85
C MET A 384 -7.11 -10.28 12.20
N ASP A 385 -7.77 -10.46 13.34
CA ASP A 385 -8.21 -11.77 13.87
C ASP A 385 -9.03 -12.64 12.90
N ALA A 386 -9.81 -12.02 12.01
CA ALA A 386 -10.60 -12.72 10.99
C ALA A 386 -9.81 -13.12 9.73
N LYS A 387 -8.56 -12.67 9.59
CA LYS A 387 -7.72 -12.86 8.40
C LYS A 387 -6.34 -13.44 8.73
N GLU A 388 -5.93 -13.40 9.99
CA GLU A 388 -4.64 -13.90 10.48
C GLU A 388 -4.87 -14.90 11.63
N PRO A 389 -4.09 -15.98 11.75
CA PRO A 389 -4.21 -16.95 12.83
C PRO A 389 -3.56 -16.44 14.13
N LEU A 390 -4.09 -15.35 14.70
CA LEU A 390 -3.48 -14.66 15.86
C LEU A 390 -3.37 -15.50 17.13
N HIS A 391 -4.15 -16.58 17.24
CA HIS A 391 -4.00 -17.58 18.32
C HIS A 391 -2.59 -18.18 18.38
N ARG A 392 -1.84 -18.17 17.27
CA ARG A 392 -0.45 -18.64 17.21
C ARG A 392 0.48 -17.82 18.11
N ILE A 393 0.16 -16.56 18.41
CA ILE A 393 0.94 -15.74 19.36
C ILE A 393 0.84 -16.34 20.77
N GLN A 394 -0.38 -16.66 21.22
CA GLN A 394 -0.62 -17.22 22.55
C GLN A 394 -0.01 -18.62 22.73
N SER A 395 0.06 -19.41 21.65
CA SER A 395 0.67 -20.75 21.67
C SER A 395 2.15 -20.76 21.27
N SER A 396 2.78 -19.60 21.07
CA SER A 396 4.16 -19.52 20.62
C SER A 396 5.14 -19.84 21.76
N THR A 397 6.34 -20.29 21.40
CA THR A 397 7.42 -20.56 22.35
C THR A 397 8.54 -19.53 22.25
N HIS A 398 8.55 -18.71 21.19
CA HIS A 398 9.61 -17.74 20.93
C HIS A 398 9.06 -16.39 20.47
N ILE A 399 9.66 -15.30 20.95
CA ILE A 399 9.70 -14.01 20.27
C ILE A 399 10.52 -14.20 18.99
N ARG A 400 10.04 -13.65 17.88
CA ARG A 400 10.64 -13.76 16.54
C ARG A 400 10.75 -12.38 15.91
N PHE A 401 11.90 -12.09 15.33
CA PHE A 401 12.15 -10.82 14.66
C PHE A 401 13.25 -10.96 13.60
N LEU A 402 13.13 -10.18 12.53
CA LEU A 402 14.14 -10.08 11.48
C LEU A 402 15.07 -8.90 11.78
N VAL A 403 16.37 -9.08 11.54
CA VAL A 403 17.36 -7.99 11.67
C VAL A 403 18.13 -7.83 10.37
N PHE A 404 17.88 -6.75 9.66
CA PHE A 404 18.56 -6.43 8.40
C PHE A 404 19.76 -5.53 8.68
N THR A 405 20.97 -6.02 8.38
CA THR A 405 22.23 -5.29 8.56
C THR A 405 23.28 -5.84 7.60
N ASP A 406 24.32 -5.05 7.32
CA ASP A 406 25.50 -5.46 6.54
C ASP A 406 26.57 -6.18 7.37
N GLN A 407 26.32 -6.38 8.67
CA GLN A 407 27.23 -7.04 9.61
C GLN A 407 26.87 -8.51 9.78
N SER A 408 27.86 -9.34 10.10
CA SER A 408 27.62 -10.75 10.41
C SER A 408 26.85 -10.89 11.73
N PRO A 409 26.03 -11.95 11.91
CA PRO A 409 25.24 -12.15 13.13
C PRO A 409 26.06 -12.12 14.43
N ASP A 410 27.28 -12.64 14.43
CA ASP A 410 28.22 -12.65 15.57
C ASP A 410 28.73 -11.26 15.97
N GLN A 411 28.50 -10.24 15.12
CA GLN A 411 28.86 -8.85 15.35
C GLN A 411 27.70 -8.01 15.91
N LEU A 412 26.59 -8.65 16.29
CA LEU A 412 25.43 -8.01 16.88
C LEU A 412 25.34 -8.28 18.39
N SER A 413 24.93 -7.24 19.11
CA SER A 413 24.53 -7.31 20.51
C SER A 413 23.12 -6.77 20.68
N PHE A 414 22.37 -7.29 21.66
CA PHE A 414 20.95 -7.00 21.82
C PHE A 414 20.62 -6.51 23.21
N GLU A 415 19.69 -5.56 23.27
CA GLU A 415 18.96 -5.18 24.48
C GLU A 415 17.46 -5.37 24.21
N ILE A 416 16.82 -6.24 24.99
CA ILE A 416 15.42 -6.61 24.81
C ILE A 416 14.68 -6.31 26.11
N THR A 417 13.61 -5.51 26.00
CA THR A 417 12.78 -5.14 27.15
C THR A 417 11.30 -5.42 26.90
N MET A 418 10.61 -5.84 27.95
CA MET A 418 9.17 -5.98 28.05
C MET A 418 8.67 -4.95 29.07
N ASP A 419 7.80 -4.04 28.66
CA ASP A 419 7.28 -2.95 29.49
C ASP A 419 8.41 -2.14 30.18
N GLY A 420 9.50 -1.91 29.43
CA GLY A 420 10.69 -1.19 29.90
C GLY A 420 11.60 -1.99 30.85
N LYS A 421 11.28 -3.25 31.13
CA LYS A 421 12.11 -4.14 31.98
C LYS A 421 12.89 -5.12 31.10
N PRO A 422 14.18 -5.38 31.38
CA PRO A 422 14.94 -6.39 30.66
C PRO A 422 14.26 -7.75 30.70
N VAL A 423 14.25 -8.47 29.58
CA VAL A 423 13.78 -9.87 29.54
C VAL A 423 14.81 -10.74 30.24
N LEU A 424 14.39 -11.41 31.31
CA LEU A 424 15.20 -12.31 32.12
C LEU A 424 14.64 -13.72 32.05
N PHE A 425 15.52 -14.71 32.13
CA PHE A 425 15.13 -16.10 32.23
C PHE A 425 15.82 -16.77 33.40
N ASP A 426 15.11 -17.73 33.96
CA ASP A 426 15.68 -18.63 34.94
C ASP A 426 16.72 -19.53 34.29
N THR A 427 17.92 -19.54 34.84
CA THR A 427 19.02 -20.38 34.32
C THR A 427 19.10 -21.73 35.01
N ASN A 428 18.33 -21.97 36.07
CA ASN A 428 18.39 -23.21 36.85
C ASN A 428 17.01 -23.83 36.97
N ASP A 429 16.82 -25.01 36.38
CA ASP A 429 15.59 -25.82 36.52
C ASP A 429 15.65 -26.72 37.79
N ASP A 430 16.78 -26.73 38.52
CA ASP A 430 17.16 -27.84 39.42
C ASP A 430 17.62 -27.47 40.85
N ASP A 431 17.46 -26.23 41.34
CA ASP A 431 17.77 -25.92 42.75
C ASP A 431 16.95 -24.72 43.25
N ASP A 432 16.63 -24.70 44.56
CA ASP A 432 15.90 -23.64 45.31
C ASP A 432 16.51 -22.22 45.23
N ASN A 433 17.47 -21.99 44.32
CA ASN A 433 18.19 -20.76 44.09
C ASN A 433 18.00 -20.30 42.62
N HIS A 434 16.84 -19.70 42.36
CA HIS A 434 16.49 -19.09 41.08
C HIS A 434 17.45 -17.94 40.74
N SER A 435 18.44 -18.21 39.88
CA SER A 435 19.29 -17.17 39.30
C SER A 435 18.75 -16.80 37.93
N THR A 436 18.33 -15.54 37.78
CA THR A 436 17.86 -15.04 36.49
C THR A 436 19.00 -14.38 35.70
N ALA A 437 19.21 -14.78 34.45
CA ALA A 437 20.16 -14.14 33.55
C ALA A 437 19.47 -13.47 32.35
N ARG A 438 20.15 -12.49 31.76
CA ARG A 438 19.77 -11.97 30.44
C ARG A 438 20.09 -13.05 29.41
N ILE A 439 19.09 -13.42 28.61
CA ILE A 439 19.31 -14.30 27.46
C ILE A 439 19.47 -13.44 26.21
N SER A 440 20.51 -13.77 25.44
CA SER A 440 20.69 -13.22 24.10
C SER A 440 19.86 -14.00 23.08
N PRO A 441 19.26 -13.33 22.09
CA PRO A 441 18.54 -14.00 21.01
C PRO A 441 19.50 -14.88 20.19
N THR A 442 18.98 -15.95 19.61
CA THR A 442 19.71 -16.87 18.74
C THR A 442 19.41 -16.58 17.28
N TYR A 443 20.45 -16.51 16.45
CA TYR A 443 20.30 -16.44 15.00
C TYR A 443 19.99 -17.84 14.45
N VAL A 444 18.83 -17.99 13.83
CA VAL A 444 18.34 -19.26 13.26
C VAL A 444 18.06 -19.16 11.76
N GLY A 445 18.39 -18.00 11.19
CA GLY A 445 18.14 -17.63 9.81
C GLY A 445 19.28 -17.95 8.84
N ASN A 446 19.24 -17.28 7.69
CA ASN A 446 20.29 -17.27 6.69
C ASN A 446 20.37 -15.89 6.00
N ASP A 447 21.27 -15.76 5.03
CA ASP A 447 21.55 -14.51 4.31
C ASP A 447 20.34 -13.85 3.62
N THR A 448 19.26 -14.59 3.35
CA THR A 448 18.01 -14.06 2.75
C THR A 448 16.81 -14.15 3.70
N LEU A 449 17.03 -14.63 4.93
CA LEU A 449 16.02 -14.75 5.99
C LEU A 449 16.71 -14.50 7.33
N PRO A 450 17.01 -13.24 7.70
CA PRO A 450 17.85 -12.93 8.85
C PRO A 450 17.07 -13.00 10.19
N LEU A 451 16.55 -14.19 10.50
CA LEU A 451 15.68 -14.46 11.63
C LEU A 451 16.46 -14.66 12.94
N TRP A 452 16.00 -13.94 13.96
CA TRP A 452 16.41 -14.08 15.34
C TRP A 452 15.24 -14.53 16.20
N THR A 453 15.53 -15.38 17.18
CA THR A 453 14.53 -15.88 18.12
C THR A 453 15.01 -15.76 19.55
N LEU A 454 14.08 -15.45 20.44
CA LEU A 454 14.30 -15.47 21.88
C LEU A 454 13.17 -16.32 22.47
N PRO A 455 13.44 -17.30 23.35
CA PRO A 455 12.36 -18.00 24.03
C PRO A 455 11.42 -17.00 24.75
N TRP A 456 10.22 -17.41 25.13
CA TRP A 456 9.39 -16.62 26.05
C TRP A 456 8.20 -17.44 26.54
N ASN A 457 7.50 -16.92 27.55
CA ASN A 457 6.22 -17.45 27.99
C ASN A 457 5.10 -16.43 27.71
N PRO A 458 4.28 -16.60 26.65
CA PRO A 458 3.18 -15.68 26.35
C PRO A 458 2.09 -15.68 27.43
N LEU A 459 1.97 -16.73 28.25
CA LEU A 459 0.97 -16.78 29.33
C LEU A 459 1.22 -15.73 30.41
N ALA A 460 2.46 -15.22 30.53
CA ALA A 460 2.81 -14.16 31.47
C ALA A 460 2.28 -12.76 31.06
N TYR A 461 1.73 -12.61 29.84
CA TYR A 461 1.34 -11.34 29.23
C TYR A 461 -0.12 -11.38 28.73
N GLN A 462 -1.01 -12.01 29.50
CA GLN A 462 -2.44 -12.16 29.17
C GLN A 462 -3.31 -11.03 29.72
N ASP A 463 -2.76 -10.17 30.56
CA ASP A 463 -3.45 -9.13 31.31
C ASP A 463 -3.68 -7.84 30.50
N GLY A 464 -3.20 -7.77 29.25
CA GLY A 464 -3.62 -6.72 28.34
C GLY A 464 -2.64 -6.43 27.22
N ALA A 465 -2.39 -5.13 27.03
CA ALA A 465 -1.43 -4.64 26.04
C ALA A 465 -0.09 -4.38 26.73
N HIS A 466 0.97 -4.86 26.11
CA HIS A 466 2.35 -4.75 26.58
C HIS A 466 3.22 -4.15 25.47
N VAL A 467 4.38 -3.65 25.84
CA VAL A 467 5.36 -3.09 24.90
C VAL A 467 6.59 -4.00 24.86
N LEU A 468 6.91 -4.50 23.68
CA LEU A 468 8.19 -5.16 23.41
C LEU A 468 9.09 -4.17 22.67
N THR A 469 10.29 -3.94 23.19
CA THR A 469 11.32 -3.13 22.55
C THR A 469 12.58 -3.98 22.36
N ILE A 470 13.10 -3.97 21.13
CA ILE A 470 14.34 -4.65 20.76
C ILE A 470 15.29 -3.60 20.19
N GLN A 471 16.48 -3.49 20.78
CA GLN A 471 17.59 -2.72 20.26
C GLN A 471 18.71 -3.67 19.82
N ALA A 472 19.25 -3.47 18.62
CA ALA A 472 20.40 -4.17 18.09
C ALA A 472 21.54 -3.18 17.87
N ARG A 473 22.75 -3.55 18.31
CA ARG A 473 23.95 -2.73 18.17
C ARG A 473 25.05 -3.52 17.46
N THR A 474 25.63 -2.91 16.43
CA THR A 474 26.78 -3.45 15.71
C THR A 474 28.08 -3.16 16.45
N THR A 475 29.12 -3.97 16.21
CA THR A 475 30.49 -3.68 16.68
C THR A 475 31.04 -2.35 16.15
N GLN A 476 30.50 -1.86 15.02
CA GLN A 476 30.84 -0.57 14.42
C GLN A 476 30.08 0.62 15.05
N GLY A 477 29.20 0.35 16.02
CA GLY A 477 28.47 1.37 16.78
C GLY A 477 27.13 1.82 16.19
N GLN A 478 26.69 1.24 15.07
CA GLN A 478 25.33 1.47 14.56
C GLN A 478 24.30 0.89 15.53
N VAL A 479 23.17 1.57 15.66
CA VAL A 479 22.09 1.15 16.56
C VAL A 479 20.77 1.17 15.81
N GLY A 480 20.09 0.04 15.83
CA GLY A 480 18.71 -0.14 15.39
C GLY A 480 17.80 -0.38 16.57
N GLU A 481 16.58 0.13 16.52
CA GLU A 481 15.56 -0.12 17.54
C GLU A 481 14.19 -0.31 16.90
N SER A 482 13.40 -1.24 17.43
CA SER A 482 12.00 -1.45 17.06
C SER A 482 11.18 -1.72 18.30
N SER A 483 9.97 -1.16 18.33
CA SER A 483 9.03 -1.31 19.44
C SER A 483 7.64 -1.60 18.91
N VAL A 484 6.97 -2.59 19.49
CA VAL A 484 5.59 -2.94 19.17
C VAL A 484 4.74 -2.95 20.42
N ILE A 485 3.48 -2.52 20.28
CA ILE A 485 2.46 -2.76 21.29
C ILE A 485 1.83 -4.10 20.94
N PHE A 486 1.90 -5.10 21.80
CA PHE A 486 1.35 -6.42 21.53
C PHE A 486 0.30 -6.85 22.54
N ARG A 487 -0.51 -7.83 22.14
CA ARG A 487 -1.48 -8.54 22.97
C ARG A 487 -1.43 -10.01 22.63
N THR A 488 -1.47 -10.88 23.63
CA THR A 488 -1.45 -12.33 23.42
C THR A 488 -2.84 -12.92 23.11
N ASP A 489 -3.90 -12.18 23.42
CA ASP A 489 -5.29 -12.58 23.16
C ASP A 489 -5.78 -12.31 21.73
N GLY A 490 -4.91 -11.83 20.84
CA GLY A 490 -5.22 -11.52 19.45
C GLY A 490 -6.12 -10.30 19.24
N ARG A 491 -6.50 -9.57 20.30
CA ARG A 491 -7.34 -8.37 20.15
C ARG A 491 -6.54 -7.19 19.62
N ARG A 492 -7.25 -6.26 18.98
CA ARG A 492 -6.66 -5.03 18.46
C ARG A 492 -6.42 -3.99 19.56
N ALA A 493 -5.23 -3.40 19.55
CA ALA A 493 -4.91 -2.21 20.35
C ALA A 493 -5.32 -0.93 19.60
N LYS A 494 -5.57 0.17 20.32
CA LYS A 494 -5.87 1.46 19.68
C LYS A 494 -4.64 1.96 18.92
N ILE A 495 -4.83 2.34 17.66
CA ILE A 495 -3.76 2.84 16.77
C ILE A 495 -3.23 4.20 17.27
N GLY A 496 -4.11 5.05 17.83
CA GLY A 496 -3.75 6.37 18.34
C GLY A 496 -3.39 7.36 17.23
N GLY A 497 -4.11 7.34 16.10
CA GLY A 497 -3.73 7.99 14.84
C GLY A 497 -3.96 9.51 14.78
N GLY A 498 -4.46 10.14 15.84
CA GLY A 498 -4.66 11.59 15.91
C GLY A 498 -5.54 12.12 14.77
N PRO A 499 -5.24 13.30 14.20
CA PRO A 499 -6.03 13.90 13.10
C PRO A 499 -6.04 13.08 11.79
N GLY A 500 -5.03 12.24 11.54
CA GLY A 500 -4.98 11.40 10.33
C GLY A 500 -6.08 10.32 10.33
N GLU A 501 -6.41 9.79 11.50
CA GLU A 501 -7.53 8.86 11.70
C GLU A 501 -8.87 9.51 11.34
N TRP A 502 -9.02 10.81 11.62
CA TRP A 502 -10.21 11.57 11.23
C TRP A 502 -10.30 11.76 9.71
N ILE A 503 -9.19 12.07 9.03
CA ILE A 503 -9.15 12.25 7.58
C ILE A 503 -9.48 10.94 6.85
N ILE A 504 -8.92 9.82 7.31
CA ILE A 504 -9.21 8.48 6.77
C ILE A 504 -10.69 8.10 6.99
N ALA A 505 -11.24 8.39 8.17
CA ALA A 505 -12.64 8.11 8.49
C ALA A 505 -13.65 9.01 7.77
N THR A 506 -13.22 10.16 7.23
CA THR A 506 -14.09 11.07 6.48
C THR A 506 -14.11 10.72 5.00
N HIS A 507 -15.30 10.66 4.39
CA HIS A 507 -15.48 10.60 2.93
C HIS A 507 -15.01 11.91 2.26
N MET A 508 -13.71 12.18 2.27
CA MET A 508 -13.13 13.44 1.82
C MET A 508 -13.45 13.75 0.37
N SER A 509 -13.61 12.74 -0.49
CA SER A 509 -14.09 12.92 -1.86
C SER A 509 -15.48 13.57 -1.90
N THR A 510 -16.40 13.17 -1.01
CA THR A 510 -17.73 13.77 -0.87
C THR A 510 -17.64 15.19 -0.30
N VAL A 511 -16.80 15.41 0.71
CA VAL A 511 -16.62 16.74 1.33
C VAL A 511 -16.01 17.73 0.32
N VAL A 512 -14.96 17.35 -0.40
CA VAL A 512 -14.33 18.18 -1.44
C VAL A 512 -15.31 18.42 -2.60
N SER A 513 -16.08 17.40 -3.01
CA SER A 513 -17.12 17.55 -4.02
C SER A 513 -18.21 18.53 -3.57
N MET A 514 -18.66 18.46 -2.31
CA MET A 514 -19.63 19.39 -1.74
C MET A 514 -19.05 20.80 -1.63
N VAL A 515 -17.82 20.97 -1.17
CA VAL A 515 -17.17 22.29 -1.04
C VAL A 515 -16.95 22.91 -2.41
N THR A 516 -16.47 22.16 -3.40
CA THR A 516 -16.29 22.66 -4.77
C THR A 516 -17.62 22.99 -5.43
N HIS A 517 -18.68 22.22 -5.17
CA HIS A 517 -20.03 22.52 -5.64
C HIS A 517 -20.62 23.78 -4.97
N ASN A 518 -20.42 23.96 -3.67
CA ASN A 518 -20.88 25.14 -2.94
C ASN A 518 -20.11 26.41 -3.33
N ILE A 519 -18.79 26.32 -3.53
CA ILE A 519 -17.98 27.42 -4.07
C ILE A 519 -18.43 27.76 -5.49
N TYR A 520 -18.74 26.76 -6.32
CA TYR A 520 -19.27 26.99 -7.66
C TYR A 520 -20.61 27.76 -7.62
N ILE A 521 -21.53 27.40 -6.71
CA ILE A 521 -22.79 28.13 -6.52
C ILE A 521 -22.54 29.56 -6.05
N LEU A 522 -21.65 29.75 -5.07
CA LEU A 522 -21.32 31.07 -4.51
C LEU A 522 -20.59 32.00 -5.49
N VAL A 523 -19.84 31.45 -6.45
CA VAL A 523 -19.17 32.22 -7.51
C VAL A 523 -20.08 32.43 -8.73
N SER A 524 -21.17 31.67 -8.85
CA SER A 524 -22.16 31.75 -9.95
C SER A 524 -23.42 32.55 -9.58
N MET A 525 -23.56 32.93 -8.31
CA MET A 525 -24.48 33.98 -7.81
C MET A 525 -23.78 35.33 -7.87
#